data_AF-A0A533WM60-F1
#
_entry.id   AF-A0A533WM60-F1
#
_cell.length_a   1.000
_cell.length_b   1.000
_cell.length_c   1.000
_cell.angle_alpha   90.00
_cell.angle_beta   90.00
_cell.angle_gamma   90.00
#
_symmetry.space_group_name_H-M   'P 1'
#
loop_
_entity.id
_entity.type
_entity.pdbx_description
1 polymer ?
#
loop_
_entity_poly.entity_id
_entity_poly.type
_entity_poly.pdbx_seq_one_letter_code
_entity_poly.pdbx_strand_id
1 'polypeptide(L)'
;LPAKDIVVVHRSDGSGTTFIWTSYLSKVSQNWSDKVGKGTAVQWPTGIGAQGNEGVANAVKGTGDTIGYVELAYALKTKMAYASLQNKEGKFIEPTLDSTKAAVTNAATNLPKGEDSWESVSLLDAPGAESYPIASFSYLLVYKDLSANPNLTKEKATALVSFMTWAVTDGQKASEPLSYVPLPESVVNHDLDTLKSLTYGDVSMASAVPEFGATSALILAGTVGVILVVMGLARRHTSTGFPSIAK
;
A
#
# COMPACT_ATOMS: atom_id res chain seq x y z
N LEU A 1 14.22 -12.29 25.24
CA LEU A 1 12.87 -12.65 24.76
C LEU A 1 12.31 -13.73 25.69
N PRO A 2 11.03 -13.69 26.11
CA PRO A 2 10.42 -14.74 26.91
C PRO A 2 10.12 -15.97 26.06
N ALA A 3 10.12 -17.14 26.69
CA ALA A 3 9.92 -18.44 26.08
C ALA A 3 8.42 -18.76 25.95
N LYS A 4 7.77 -18.15 24.96
CA LYS A 4 6.35 -18.40 24.64
C LYS A 4 6.20 -18.67 23.15
N ASP A 5 5.23 -19.52 22.82
CA ASP A 5 4.88 -19.80 21.43
C ASP A 5 4.30 -18.55 20.76
N ILE A 6 4.63 -18.38 19.48
CA ILE A 6 4.12 -17.29 18.66
C ILE A 6 2.90 -17.79 17.88
N VAL A 7 1.79 -17.08 17.99
CA VAL A 7 0.58 -17.35 17.21
C VAL A 7 0.55 -16.46 15.98
N VAL A 8 0.63 -17.05 14.79
CA VAL A 8 0.54 -16.32 13.52
C VAL A 8 -0.93 -15.97 13.23
N VAL A 9 -1.18 -14.75 12.78
CA VAL A 9 -2.48 -14.29 12.28
C VAL A 9 -2.29 -13.82 10.84
N HIS A 10 -3.12 -14.33 9.94
CA HIS A 10 -3.10 -13.98 8.51
C HIS A 10 -4.50 -13.65 8.01
N ARG A 11 -4.58 -13.15 6.78
CA ARG A 11 -5.87 -12.89 6.12
C ARG A 11 -6.56 -14.20 5.75
N SER A 12 -7.87 -14.29 5.97
CA SER A 12 -8.70 -15.40 5.48
C SER A 12 -9.32 -15.13 4.10
N ASP A 13 -9.40 -13.86 3.70
CA ASP A 13 -9.96 -13.41 2.43
C ASP A 13 -8.88 -13.09 1.38
N GLY A 14 -9.28 -13.11 0.10
CA GLY A 14 -8.42 -12.67 -1.01
C GLY A 14 -7.99 -11.22 -0.82
N SER A 15 -6.68 -10.97 -0.74
CA SER A 15 -6.15 -9.72 -0.19
C SER A 15 -4.92 -9.22 -0.92
N GLY A 16 -4.95 -7.96 -1.34
CA GLY A 16 -3.76 -7.24 -1.81
C GLY A 16 -2.67 -7.15 -0.73
N THR A 17 -3.04 -6.94 0.54
CA THR A 17 -2.08 -6.93 1.66
C THR A 17 -1.36 -8.28 1.79
N THR A 18 -2.09 -9.39 1.59
CA THR A 18 -1.47 -10.74 1.53
C THR A 18 -0.55 -10.88 0.34
N PHE A 19 -0.94 -10.37 -0.83
CA PHE A 19 -0.08 -10.39 -2.00
C PHE A 19 1.24 -9.64 -1.76
N ILE A 20 1.20 -8.44 -1.18
CA ILE A 20 2.39 -7.66 -0.84
C ILE A 20 3.25 -8.38 0.20
N TRP A 21 2.65 -8.87 1.28
CA TRP A 21 3.36 -9.57 2.35
C TRP A 21 4.04 -10.86 1.86
N THR A 22 3.31 -11.71 1.15
CA THR A 22 3.85 -12.97 0.63
C THR A 22 4.85 -12.76 -0.51
N SER A 23 4.70 -11.70 -1.30
CA SER A 23 5.70 -11.28 -2.29
C SER A 23 7.00 -10.85 -1.61
N TYR A 24 6.93 -10.10 -0.51
CA TYR A 24 8.11 -9.73 0.26
C TYR A 24 8.78 -10.97 0.84
N LEU A 25 8.03 -11.85 1.50
CA LEU A 25 8.56 -13.09 2.06
C LEU A 25 9.23 -13.96 0.99
N SER A 26 8.63 -14.07 -0.20
CA SER A 26 9.23 -14.81 -1.33
C SER A 26 10.53 -14.18 -1.81
N LYS A 27 10.70 -12.85 -1.66
CA LYS A 27 11.92 -12.13 -2.06
C LYS A 27 13.06 -12.32 -1.06
N VAL A 28 12.75 -12.38 0.23
CA VAL A 28 13.77 -12.43 1.30
C VAL A 28 13.99 -13.83 1.88
N SER A 29 13.14 -14.81 1.56
CA SER A 29 13.24 -16.18 2.05
C SER A 29 13.02 -17.19 0.93
N GLN A 30 14.09 -17.86 0.52
CA GLN A 30 14.02 -18.91 -0.50
C GLN A 30 13.08 -20.05 -0.08
N ASN A 31 13.13 -20.48 1.19
CA ASN A 31 12.26 -21.53 1.70
C ASN A 31 10.77 -21.14 1.64
N TRP A 32 10.44 -19.86 1.84
CA TRP A 32 9.06 -19.38 1.63
C TRP A 32 8.68 -19.42 0.15
N SER A 33 9.57 -18.89 -0.71
CA SER A 33 9.37 -18.85 -2.16
C SER A 33 9.07 -20.25 -2.73
N ASP A 34 9.86 -21.25 -2.31
CA ASP A 34 9.76 -22.62 -2.82
C ASP A 34 8.51 -23.37 -2.33
N LYS A 35 8.04 -23.08 -1.10
CA LYS A 35 6.98 -23.87 -0.44
C LYS A 35 5.60 -23.22 -0.45
N VAL A 36 5.55 -21.89 -0.42
CA VAL A 36 4.30 -21.13 -0.27
C VAL A 36 4.10 -20.18 -1.44
N GLY A 37 5.16 -19.48 -1.85
CA GLY A 37 5.11 -18.49 -2.92
C GLY A 37 4.32 -17.23 -2.56
N LYS A 38 3.78 -16.57 -3.58
CA LYS A 38 3.08 -15.28 -3.47
C LYS A 38 1.69 -15.33 -4.13
N GLY A 39 0.75 -14.61 -3.55
CA GLY A 39 -0.62 -14.56 -4.06
C GLY A 39 -1.54 -13.73 -3.18
N THR A 40 -2.73 -13.39 -3.69
CA THR A 40 -3.78 -12.76 -2.87
C THR A 40 -4.38 -13.72 -1.85
N ALA A 41 -4.22 -15.03 -2.09
CA ALA A 41 -4.44 -16.12 -1.14
C ALA A 41 -3.35 -17.19 -1.37
N VAL A 42 -2.88 -17.82 -0.29
CA VAL A 42 -1.87 -18.89 -0.32
C VAL A 42 -2.25 -19.99 0.68
N GLN A 43 -1.64 -21.17 0.55
CA GLN A 43 -1.77 -22.24 1.55
C GLN A 43 -0.87 -21.94 2.74
N TRP A 44 -1.45 -21.32 3.77
CA TRP A 44 -0.73 -20.93 4.98
C TRP A 44 -0.20 -22.16 5.74
N PRO A 45 1.10 -22.22 6.09
CA PRO A 45 1.64 -23.33 6.86
C PRO A 45 1.07 -23.43 8.28
N THR A 46 0.64 -22.29 8.84
CA THR A 46 0.09 -22.17 10.20
C THR A 46 -0.61 -20.83 10.37
N GLY A 47 -1.34 -20.71 11.46
CA GLY A 47 -1.92 -19.47 11.93
C GLY A 47 -3.44 -19.45 11.90
N ILE A 48 -3.98 -18.33 12.36
CA ILE A 48 -5.41 -18.05 12.42
C ILE A 48 -5.76 -17.10 11.29
N GLY A 49 -6.72 -17.51 10.45
CA GLY A 49 -7.29 -16.65 9.43
C GLY A 49 -8.28 -15.64 10.01
N ALA A 50 -8.10 -14.36 9.71
CA ALA A 50 -9.02 -13.29 10.06
C ALA A 50 -9.37 -12.44 8.84
N GLN A 51 -10.60 -11.95 8.78
CA GLN A 51 -11.11 -11.23 7.62
C GLN A 51 -10.69 -9.76 7.65
N GLY A 52 -10.13 -9.26 6.55
CA GLY A 52 -9.76 -7.85 6.43
C GLY A 52 -8.58 -7.42 7.32
N ASN A 53 -8.13 -6.18 7.15
CA ASN A 53 -7.12 -5.58 8.05
C ASN A 53 -7.67 -5.44 9.49
N GLU A 54 -8.94 -5.09 9.63
CA GLU A 54 -9.59 -4.92 10.93
C GLU A 54 -9.64 -6.25 11.72
N GLY A 55 -10.02 -7.36 11.07
CA GLY A 55 -10.05 -8.66 11.74
C GLY A 55 -8.67 -9.11 12.20
N VAL A 56 -7.64 -8.94 11.37
CA VAL A 56 -6.25 -9.25 11.76
C VAL A 56 -5.80 -8.36 12.92
N ALA A 57 -6.04 -7.04 12.83
CA ALA A 57 -5.69 -6.10 13.90
C ALA A 57 -6.35 -6.46 15.23
N ASN A 58 -7.65 -6.77 15.21
CA ASN A 58 -8.41 -7.16 16.39
C ASN A 58 -7.94 -8.49 16.98
N ALA A 59 -7.66 -9.50 16.15
CA ALA A 59 -7.13 -10.78 16.60
C ALA A 59 -5.76 -10.63 17.28
N VAL A 60 -4.88 -9.83 16.69
CA VAL A 60 -3.56 -9.53 17.24
C VAL A 60 -3.66 -8.74 18.56
N LYS A 61 -4.57 -7.76 18.63
CA LYS A 61 -4.77 -6.96 19.85
C LYS A 61 -5.43 -7.75 20.98
N GLY A 62 -6.34 -8.66 20.65
CA GLY A 62 -7.11 -9.46 21.60
C GLY A 62 -6.38 -10.71 22.11
N THR A 63 -5.37 -11.18 21.39
CA THR A 63 -4.69 -12.46 21.68
C THR A 63 -3.21 -12.21 21.99
N GLY A 64 -2.77 -12.67 23.16
CA GLY A 64 -1.37 -12.56 23.57
C GLY A 64 -0.43 -13.33 22.66
N ASP A 65 0.82 -12.85 22.57
CA ASP A 65 1.92 -13.53 21.86
C ASP A 65 1.61 -13.83 20.38
N THR A 66 0.89 -12.92 19.72
CA THR A 66 0.56 -12.99 18.30
C THR A 66 1.48 -12.17 17.41
N ILE A 67 1.56 -12.55 16.14
CA ILE A 67 2.11 -11.73 15.06
C ILE A 67 1.17 -11.73 13.86
N GLY A 68 0.94 -10.57 13.26
CA GLY A 68 0.14 -10.43 12.05
C GLY A 68 0.63 -9.26 11.20
N TYR A 69 0.08 -9.15 10.00
CA TYR A 69 0.41 -8.08 9.05
C TYR A 69 -0.85 -7.28 8.73
N VAL A 70 -0.72 -5.95 8.80
CA VAL A 70 -1.79 -4.99 8.52
C VAL A 70 -1.24 -3.82 7.72
N GLU A 71 -2.11 -2.96 7.23
CA GLU A 71 -1.73 -1.65 6.70
C GLU A 71 -1.37 -0.67 7.84
N LEU A 72 -0.43 0.26 7.61
CA LEU A 72 0.12 1.15 8.65
C LEU A 72 -0.94 1.93 9.41
N ALA A 73 -1.89 2.52 8.70
CA ALA A 73 -2.92 3.34 9.30
C ALA A 73 -3.75 2.52 10.31
N TYR A 74 -3.95 1.22 10.09
CA TYR A 74 -4.61 0.36 11.08
C TYR A 74 -3.78 0.23 12.35
N ALA A 75 -2.47 -0.04 12.24
CA ALA A 75 -1.59 -0.15 13.41
C ALA A 75 -1.55 1.17 14.20
N LEU A 76 -1.45 2.31 13.52
CA LEU A 76 -1.41 3.64 14.15
C LEU A 76 -2.75 4.00 14.81
N LYS A 77 -3.88 3.86 14.10
CA LYS A 77 -5.21 4.19 14.63
C LYS A 77 -5.59 3.34 15.83
N THR A 78 -5.21 2.07 15.83
CA THR A 78 -5.53 1.13 16.92
C THR A 78 -4.47 1.10 18.03
N LYS A 79 -3.39 1.87 17.88
CA LYS A 79 -2.23 1.98 18.79
C LYS A 79 -1.58 0.62 19.06
N MET A 80 -1.44 -0.19 18.02
CA MET A 80 -0.75 -1.47 18.10
C MET A 80 0.76 -1.23 18.16
N ALA A 81 1.49 -2.12 18.85
CA ALA A 81 2.93 -2.17 18.68
C ALA A 81 3.28 -2.72 17.29
N TYR A 82 4.36 -2.20 16.71
CA TYR A 82 4.86 -2.55 15.39
C TYR A 82 6.38 -2.75 15.36
N ALA A 83 6.88 -3.40 14.31
CA ALA A 83 8.28 -3.80 14.20
C ALA A 83 9.07 -2.89 13.27
N SER A 84 10.31 -2.59 13.65
CA SER A 84 11.35 -2.27 12.68
C SER A 84 11.73 -3.52 11.89
N LEU A 85 12.02 -3.37 10.60
CA LEU A 85 12.48 -4.45 9.74
C LEU A 85 13.82 -4.12 9.14
N GLN A 86 14.66 -5.14 8.97
CA GLN A 86 15.91 -4.98 8.25
C GLN A 86 15.61 -4.70 6.78
N ASN A 87 16.11 -3.59 6.27
CA ASN A 87 16.04 -3.24 4.86
C ASN A 87 17.21 -3.83 4.07
N LYS A 88 17.20 -3.59 2.75
CA LYS A 88 18.23 -4.05 1.82
C LYS A 88 19.66 -3.63 2.18
N GLU A 89 19.82 -2.48 2.84
CA GLU A 89 21.11 -1.94 3.29
C GLU A 89 21.55 -2.52 4.65
N GLY A 90 20.79 -3.48 5.20
CA GLY A 90 21.08 -4.12 6.48
C GLY A 90 20.67 -3.31 7.71
N LYS A 91 19.96 -2.18 7.55
CA LYS A 91 19.49 -1.32 8.64
C LYS A 91 18.09 -1.69 9.10
N PHE A 92 17.83 -1.65 10.40
CA PHE A 92 16.49 -1.83 10.95
C PHE A 92 15.72 -0.51 10.91
N ILE A 93 14.71 -0.46 10.06
CA ILE A 93 13.94 0.76 9.80
C ILE A 93 12.55 0.63 10.39
N GLU A 94 12.15 1.63 11.16
CA GLU A 94 10.78 1.75 11.63
C GLU A 94 9.84 2.13 10.49
N PRO A 95 8.60 1.64 10.51
CA PRO A 95 7.61 2.03 9.55
C PRO A 95 6.99 3.38 9.88
N THR A 96 7.32 4.39 9.08
CA THR A 96 6.82 5.76 9.21
C THR A 96 6.44 6.29 7.83
N LEU A 97 5.78 7.46 7.78
CA LEU A 97 5.53 8.14 6.50
C LEU A 97 6.85 8.48 5.80
N ASP A 98 7.89 8.87 6.54
CA ASP A 98 9.19 9.22 5.96
C ASP A 98 9.93 8.00 5.40
N SER A 99 9.99 6.88 6.14
CA SER A 99 10.69 5.68 5.65
C SER A 99 9.95 5.01 4.49
N THR A 100 8.64 5.19 4.45
CA THR A 100 7.79 4.83 3.33
C THR A 100 8.07 5.71 2.10
N LYS A 101 8.10 7.03 2.29
CA LYS A 101 8.40 7.99 1.23
C LYS A 101 9.79 7.73 0.63
N ALA A 102 10.77 7.39 1.47
CA ALA A 102 12.09 6.98 1.02
C ALA A 102 12.03 5.73 0.12
N ALA A 103 11.30 4.70 0.52
CA ALA A 103 11.13 3.49 -0.29
C ALA A 103 10.47 3.78 -1.65
N VAL A 104 9.40 4.59 -1.68
CA VAL A 104 8.72 5.00 -2.92
C VAL A 104 9.69 5.77 -3.83
N THR A 105 10.37 6.78 -3.29
CA THR A 105 11.29 7.64 -4.06
C THR A 105 12.43 6.82 -4.69
N ASN A 106 12.94 5.81 -3.97
CA ASN A 106 14.08 5.01 -4.41
C ASN A 106 13.69 3.88 -5.38
N ALA A 107 12.42 3.47 -5.42
CA ALA A 107 11.97 2.35 -6.26
C ALA A 107 11.10 2.76 -7.46
N ALA A 108 10.37 3.88 -7.38
CA ALA A 108 9.43 4.33 -8.41
C ALA A 108 10.09 5.19 -9.51
N THR A 109 11.22 4.74 -10.06
CA THR A 109 12.02 5.52 -11.03
C THR A 109 11.65 5.28 -12.49
N ASN A 110 11.13 4.09 -12.82
CA ASN A 110 10.79 3.69 -14.20
C ASN A 110 9.42 3.02 -14.22
N LEU A 111 8.36 3.83 -14.13
CA LEU A 111 6.99 3.32 -14.19
C LEU A 111 6.56 3.09 -15.65
N PRO A 112 5.92 1.94 -15.95
CA PRO A 112 5.34 1.67 -17.27
C PRO A 112 4.18 2.62 -17.52
N LYS A 113 3.76 2.85 -18.77
CA LYS A 113 2.58 3.68 -19.03
C LYS A 113 1.34 3.06 -18.38
N GLY A 114 0.31 3.87 -18.15
CA GLY A 114 -0.92 3.40 -17.51
C GLY A 114 -1.60 2.23 -18.23
N GLU A 115 -1.53 2.16 -19.56
CA GLU A 115 -2.08 1.04 -20.34
C GLU A 115 -1.16 -0.19 -20.48
N ASP A 116 0.11 -0.05 -20.09
CA ASP A 116 1.09 -1.13 -20.18
C ASP A 116 0.99 -2.05 -18.95
N SER A 117 1.74 -3.16 -18.93
CA SER A 117 1.74 -4.08 -17.78
C SER A 117 2.47 -3.48 -16.57
N TRP A 118 1.80 -3.51 -15.42
CA TRP A 118 2.34 -3.10 -14.12
C TRP A 118 2.86 -4.25 -13.26
N GLU A 119 2.85 -5.49 -13.77
CA GLU A 119 3.20 -6.70 -12.98
C GLU A 119 4.64 -6.69 -12.44
N SER A 120 5.55 -6.00 -13.13
CA SER A 120 6.95 -5.87 -12.73
C SER A 120 7.20 -4.72 -11.73
N VAL A 121 6.22 -3.85 -11.48
CA VAL A 121 6.37 -2.73 -10.57
C VAL A 121 6.34 -3.24 -9.13
N SER A 122 7.44 -3.01 -8.40
CA SER A 122 7.58 -3.45 -7.02
C SER A 122 8.38 -2.42 -6.22
N LEU A 123 7.79 -1.94 -5.12
CA LEU A 123 8.47 -1.12 -4.11
C LEU A 123 9.00 -1.96 -2.94
N LEU A 124 8.82 -3.29 -3.00
CA LEU A 124 9.31 -4.20 -1.98
C LEU A 124 10.83 -4.24 -1.97
N ASP A 125 11.40 -4.19 -0.77
CA ASP A 125 12.84 -4.20 -0.52
C ASP A 125 13.57 -3.14 -1.39
N ALA A 126 13.00 -1.92 -1.37
CA ALA A 126 13.56 -0.77 -2.06
C ALA A 126 14.96 -0.44 -1.52
N PRO A 127 15.90 -0.02 -2.39
CA PRO A 127 17.24 0.36 -1.96
C PRO A 127 17.20 1.64 -1.11
N GLY A 128 18.30 1.92 -0.42
CA GLY A 128 18.47 3.17 0.34
C GLY A 128 18.34 2.98 1.86
N ALA A 129 19.19 3.71 2.58
CA ALA A 129 19.40 3.56 4.01
C ALA A 129 18.13 3.71 4.86
N GLU A 130 17.20 4.58 4.45
CA GLU A 130 15.99 4.91 5.21
C GLU A 130 14.73 4.24 4.64
N SER A 131 14.87 3.39 3.61
CA SER A 131 13.74 2.73 2.96
C SER A 131 13.17 1.64 3.86
N TYR A 132 11.88 1.74 4.19
CA TYR A 132 11.17 0.62 4.82
C TYR A 132 10.99 -0.51 3.79
N PRO A 133 11.29 -1.78 4.14
CA PRO A 133 11.37 -2.85 3.15
C PRO A 133 10.02 -3.30 2.59
N ILE A 134 8.90 -2.86 3.15
CA ILE A 134 7.57 -3.21 2.65
C ILE A 134 6.77 -1.95 2.39
N ALA A 135 6.89 -1.46 1.17
CA ALA A 135 6.05 -0.42 0.61
C ALA A 135 5.33 -0.96 -0.63
N SER A 136 4.20 -0.37 -0.98
CA SER A 136 3.48 -0.67 -2.21
C SER A 136 2.65 0.52 -2.63
N PHE A 137 2.35 0.63 -3.93
CA PHE A 137 1.21 1.42 -4.36
C PHE A 137 -0.10 0.69 -4.11
N SER A 138 -1.18 1.46 -4.13
CA SER A 138 -2.53 0.99 -4.39
C SER A 138 -2.97 1.53 -5.74
N TYR A 139 -3.78 0.77 -6.45
CA TYR A 139 -4.13 1.07 -7.84
C TYR A 139 -5.64 1.29 -7.99
N LEU A 140 -5.99 2.24 -8.87
CA LEU A 140 -7.32 2.29 -9.48
C LEU A 140 -7.23 1.64 -10.85
N LEU A 141 -8.11 0.69 -11.13
CA LEU A 141 -8.19 0.03 -12.43
C LEU A 141 -9.43 0.54 -13.15
N VAL A 142 -9.22 1.14 -14.33
CA VAL A 142 -10.28 1.61 -15.22
C VAL A 142 -9.99 1.13 -16.64
N TYR A 143 -11.02 0.97 -17.45
CA TYR A 143 -10.83 0.74 -18.87
C TYR A 143 -10.25 1.99 -19.54
N LYS A 144 -9.34 1.79 -20.51
CA LYS A 144 -8.83 2.88 -21.34
C LYS A 144 -9.95 3.56 -22.14
N ASP A 145 -10.86 2.74 -22.68
CA ASP A 145 -12.16 3.19 -23.16
C ASP A 145 -13.21 2.96 -22.07
N LEU A 146 -13.60 4.03 -21.40
CA LEU A 146 -14.57 4.02 -20.31
C LEU A 146 -15.97 3.58 -20.75
N SER A 147 -16.29 3.64 -22.05
CA SER A 147 -17.56 3.15 -22.59
C SER A 147 -17.65 1.61 -22.61
N ALA A 148 -16.52 0.91 -22.46
CA ALA A 148 -16.49 -0.54 -22.28
C ALA A 148 -17.21 -1.00 -21.00
N ASN A 149 -17.41 -0.11 -20.03
CA ASN A 149 -18.30 -0.36 -18.91
C ASN A 149 -19.73 0.07 -19.27
N PRO A 150 -20.67 -0.85 -19.53
CA PRO A 150 -22.03 -0.50 -19.99
C PRO A 150 -22.86 0.26 -18.94
N ASN A 151 -22.43 0.26 -17.67
CA ASN A 151 -23.09 0.98 -16.59
C ASN A 151 -22.58 2.41 -16.38
N LEU A 152 -21.53 2.80 -17.12
CA LEU A 152 -20.90 4.12 -17.03
C LEU A 152 -21.39 4.97 -18.19
N THR A 153 -22.18 6.02 -17.91
CA THR A 153 -22.54 7.01 -18.93
C THR A 153 -21.38 7.97 -19.16
N LYS A 154 -21.41 8.74 -20.25
CA LYS A 154 -20.38 9.75 -20.53
C LYS A 154 -20.25 10.77 -19.39
N GLU A 155 -21.36 11.22 -18.81
CA GLU A 155 -21.37 12.16 -17.69
C GLU A 155 -20.69 11.56 -16.45
N LYS A 156 -20.99 10.29 -16.14
CA LYS A 156 -20.33 9.58 -15.03
C LYS A 156 -18.85 9.33 -15.31
N ALA A 157 -18.48 9.06 -16.57
CA ALA A 157 -17.09 8.93 -16.99
C ALA A 157 -16.32 10.25 -16.80
N THR A 158 -16.92 11.40 -17.16
CA THR A 158 -16.32 12.73 -16.91
C THR A 158 -16.12 12.95 -15.42
N ALA A 159 -17.15 12.70 -14.60
CA ALA A 159 -17.04 12.84 -13.14
C ALA A 159 -15.97 11.90 -12.54
N LEU A 160 -15.86 10.67 -13.05
CA LEU A 160 -14.85 9.71 -12.61
C LEU A 160 -13.44 10.19 -12.93
N VAL A 161 -13.19 10.68 -14.15
CA VAL A 161 -11.87 11.22 -14.53
C VAL A 161 -11.53 12.45 -13.68
N SER A 162 -12.46 13.39 -13.51
CA SER A 162 -12.23 14.57 -12.66
C SER A 162 -11.98 14.20 -11.20
N PHE A 163 -12.67 13.19 -10.67
CA PHE A 163 -12.42 12.68 -9.33
C PHE A 163 -11.01 12.07 -9.21
N MET A 164 -10.60 11.20 -10.14
CA MET A 164 -9.26 10.61 -10.13
C MET A 164 -8.18 11.68 -10.26
N THR A 165 -8.39 12.68 -11.12
CA THR A 165 -7.49 13.82 -11.25
C THR A 165 -7.37 14.60 -9.96
N TRP A 166 -8.49 14.94 -9.30
CA TRP A 166 -8.45 15.58 -7.99
C TRP A 166 -7.74 14.72 -6.95
N ALA A 167 -7.96 13.40 -6.94
CA ALA A 167 -7.39 12.49 -5.95
C ALA A 167 -5.86 12.45 -6.00
N VAL A 168 -5.28 12.47 -7.21
CA VAL A 168 -3.81 12.50 -7.39
C VAL A 168 -3.19 13.89 -7.27
N THR A 169 -4.00 14.96 -7.28
CA THR A 169 -3.56 16.35 -7.06
C THR A 169 -3.96 16.86 -5.68
N ASP A 170 -5.02 17.67 -5.57
CA ASP A 170 -5.46 18.33 -4.34
C ASP A 170 -5.88 17.36 -3.24
N GLY A 171 -6.43 16.20 -3.61
CA GLY A 171 -6.86 15.15 -2.69
C GLY A 171 -5.72 14.58 -1.85
N GLN A 172 -4.48 14.71 -2.31
CA GLN A 172 -3.29 14.27 -1.57
C GLN A 172 -3.08 15.00 -0.24
N LYS A 173 -3.68 16.18 -0.06
CA LYS A 173 -3.69 16.90 1.23
C LYS A 173 -4.35 16.08 2.36
N ALA A 174 -5.18 15.09 2.01
CA ALA A 174 -5.80 14.19 2.97
C ALA A 174 -4.93 12.97 3.33
N SER A 175 -3.81 12.73 2.63
CA SER A 175 -3.00 11.51 2.80
C SER A 175 -2.37 11.42 4.19
N GLU A 176 -1.58 12.41 4.60
CA GLU A 176 -0.86 12.35 5.88
C GLU A 176 -1.78 12.28 7.11
N PRO A 177 -2.89 13.06 7.19
CA PRO A 177 -3.88 12.90 8.27
C PRO A 177 -4.50 11.50 8.36
N LEU A 178 -4.54 10.77 7.24
CA LEU A 178 -5.00 9.39 7.16
C LEU A 178 -3.88 8.36 7.31
N SER A 179 -2.65 8.81 7.57
CA SER A 179 -1.43 8.00 7.68
C SER A 179 -0.99 7.35 6.36
N TYR A 180 -1.23 8.05 5.24
CA TYR A 180 -0.72 7.69 3.93
C TYR A 180 0.34 8.67 3.46
N VAL A 181 1.25 8.18 2.62
CA VAL A 181 2.29 8.99 1.99
C VAL A 181 1.75 9.60 0.70
N PRO A 182 1.84 10.93 0.52
CA PRO A 182 1.58 11.54 -0.77
C PRO A 182 2.49 10.98 -1.87
N LEU A 183 1.92 10.70 -3.04
CA LEU A 183 2.64 10.35 -4.25
C LEU A 183 3.66 11.45 -4.58
N PRO A 184 4.91 11.07 -4.93
CA PRO A 184 5.87 12.01 -5.47
C PRO A 184 5.36 12.70 -6.73
N GLU A 185 5.80 13.93 -6.98
CA GLU A 185 5.39 14.73 -8.15
C GLU A 185 5.58 14.00 -9.48
N SER A 186 6.66 13.20 -9.62
CA SER A 186 6.88 12.39 -10.82
C SER A 186 5.78 11.35 -11.06
N VAL A 187 5.26 10.75 -9.98
CA VAL A 187 4.16 9.77 -10.05
C VAL A 187 2.84 10.49 -10.33
N VAL A 188 2.61 11.66 -9.73
CA VAL A 188 1.43 12.49 -10.03
C VAL A 188 1.38 12.87 -11.51
N ASN A 189 2.50 13.33 -12.07
CA ASN A 189 2.57 13.68 -13.49
C ASN A 189 2.33 12.46 -14.38
N HIS A 190 2.87 11.30 -14.00
CA HIS A 190 2.62 10.03 -14.68
C HIS A 190 1.13 9.63 -14.67
N ASP A 191 0.46 9.78 -13.53
CA ASP A 191 -0.96 9.50 -13.39
C ASP A 191 -1.80 10.49 -14.23
N LEU A 192 -1.45 11.78 -14.23
CA LEU A 192 -2.13 12.79 -15.03
C LEU A 192 -2.01 12.50 -16.54
N ASP A 193 -0.85 12.06 -17.01
CA ASP A 193 -0.66 11.68 -18.41
C ASP A 193 -1.47 10.42 -18.77
N THR A 194 -1.54 9.46 -17.85
CA THR A 194 -2.42 8.29 -18.00
C THR A 194 -3.89 8.72 -18.10
N LEU A 195 -4.34 9.62 -17.23
CA LEU A 195 -5.73 10.09 -17.21
C LEU A 195 -6.11 10.83 -18.50
N LYS A 196 -5.19 11.61 -19.08
CA LYS A 196 -5.41 12.28 -20.39
C LYS A 196 -5.57 11.30 -21.54
N SER A 197 -5.03 10.08 -21.42
CA SER A 197 -5.14 9.04 -22.44
C SER A 197 -6.50 8.34 -22.46
N LEU A 198 -7.33 8.55 -21.44
CA LEU A 198 -8.65 7.91 -21.32
C LEU A 198 -9.63 8.45 -22.36
N THR A 199 -10.54 7.57 -22.79
CA THR A 199 -11.56 7.84 -23.80
C THR A 199 -12.94 7.35 -23.34
N TYR A 200 -13.99 7.84 -23.99
CA TYR A 200 -15.33 7.28 -23.91
C TYR A 200 -15.84 7.11 -25.35
N GLY A 201 -15.73 5.89 -25.88
CA GLY A 201 -15.81 5.65 -27.32
C GLY A 201 -14.75 6.49 -28.05
N ASP A 202 -15.15 7.18 -29.12
CA ASP A 202 -14.23 8.02 -29.90
C ASP A 202 -13.92 9.39 -29.24
N VAL A 203 -14.47 9.68 -28.05
CA VAL A 203 -14.30 10.97 -27.38
C VAL A 203 -13.15 10.90 -26.38
N SER A 204 -12.15 11.76 -26.54
CA SER A 204 -11.10 11.94 -25.53
C SER A 204 -11.64 12.54 -24.23
N MET A 205 -11.17 12.03 -23.09
CA MET A 205 -11.50 12.54 -21.76
C MET A 205 -10.46 13.54 -21.22
N ALA A 206 -9.45 13.92 -22.01
CA ALA A 206 -8.39 14.82 -21.57
C ALA A 206 -8.90 16.17 -21.04
N SER A 207 -10.01 16.69 -21.58
CA SER A 207 -10.63 17.93 -21.11
C SER A 207 -11.19 17.84 -19.68
N ALA A 208 -11.40 16.63 -19.16
CA ALA A 208 -11.82 16.40 -17.77
C ALA A 208 -10.64 16.38 -16.77
N VAL A 209 -9.40 16.49 -17.28
CA VAL A 209 -8.16 16.64 -16.52
C VAL A 209 -7.74 18.10 -16.61
N PRO A 210 -8.02 18.96 -15.61
CA PRO A 210 -7.64 20.36 -15.66
C PRO A 210 -6.13 20.53 -15.79
N GLU A 211 -5.68 21.53 -16.54
CA GLU A 211 -4.30 22.00 -16.44
C GLU A 211 -4.12 22.66 -15.07
N PHE A 212 -3.44 21.97 -14.14
CA PHE A 212 -3.09 22.56 -12.86
C PHE A 212 -1.88 23.48 -13.05
N GLY A 213 -2.15 24.75 -13.38
CA GLY A 213 -1.23 25.84 -13.07
C GLY A 213 -1.15 26.02 -11.55
N ALA A 214 0.00 26.47 -11.04
CA ALA A 214 0.40 26.49 -9.62
C ALA A 214 -0.51 27.23 -8.61
N THR A 215 -1.72 27.65 -8.97
CA THR A 215 -2.64 28.40 -8.12
C THR A 215 -4.08 28.16 -8.53
N SER A 216 -4.77 27.19 -7.93
CA SER A 216 -6.24 27.16 -7.90
C SER A 216 -6.69 26.24 -6.77
N ALA A 217 -6.91 26.84 -5.60
CA ALA A 217 -7.59 26.20 -4.49
C ALA A 217 -9.11 26.23 -4.77
N LEU A 218 -9.75 25.06 -4.85
CA LEU A 218 -11.17 24.94 -4.52
C LEU A 218 -11.50 23.55 -3.96
N ILE A 219 -12.36 23.58 -2.94
CA ILE A 219 -12.68 22.52 -1.99
C ILE A 219 -13.68 21.53 -2.60
N LEU A 220 -13.36 20.23 -2.59
CA LEU A 220 -14.35 19.16 -2.55
C LEU A 220 -13.81 17.96 -1.76
N ALA A 221 -14.64 17.44 -0.86
CA ALA A 221 -14.35 16.35 0.04
C ALA A 221 -14.61 14.99 -0.65
N GLY A 222 -13.65 14.07 -0.56
CA GLY A 222 -13.83 12.69 -1.04
C GLY A 222 -12.56 11.86 -0.86
N THR A 223 -12.34 11.30 0.32
CA THR A 223 -11.13 10.52 0.64
C THR A 223 -11.01 9.21 -0.14
N VAL A 224 -9.89 9.01 -0.84
CA VAL A 224 -9.39 7.68 -1.28
C VAL A 224 -7.88 7.64 -1.05
N GLY A 225 -7.43 6.68 -0.24
CA GLY A 225 -6.03 6.52 0.19
C GLY A 225 -5.26 5.54 -0.70
N VAL A 226 -3.99 5.83 -0.91
CA VAL A 226 -3.00 4.92 -1.51
C VAL A 226 -2.33 4.13 -0.38
N ILE A 227 -2.67 2.84 -0.29
CA ILE A 227 -2.32 1.85 0.74
C ILE A 227 -0.81 1.71 0.94
N LEU A 228 -0.34 1.71 2.20
CA LEU A 228 1.01 1.25 2.51
C LEU A 228 1.07 0.28 3.70
N VAL A 229 1.62 -0.91 3.45
CA VAL A 229 1.60 -2.03 4.39
C VAL A 229 2.66 -1.83 5.47
N VAL A 230 2.25 -1.80 6.74
CA VAL A 230 3.20 -1.81 7.86
C VAL A 230 2.79 -2.83 8.90
N MET A 231 3.76 -3.66 9.25
CA MET A 231 3.64 -4.72 10.23
C MET A 231 3.62 -4.25 11.67
N GLY A 232 2.52 -4.58 12.35
CA GLY A 232 2.38 -4.61 13.79
C GLY A 232 2.99 -5.86 14.45
N LEU A 233 4.22 -5.84 14.96
CA LEU A 233 4.64 -6.72 16.05
C LEU A 233 3.94 -6.30 17.35
N ALA A 234 2.77 -6.88 17.63
CA ALA A 234 2.12 -6.68 18.91
C ALA A 234 2.73 -7.62 19.95
N ARG A 235 3.38 -7.04 20.96
CA ARG A 235 3.60 -7.75 22.22
C ARG A 235 3.09 -6.91 23.38
N ARG A 236 2.21 -7.50 24.18
CA ARG A 236 1.97 -7.00 25.53
C ARG A 236 3.07 -7.56 26.44
N HIS A 237 4.00 -6.71 26.90
CA HIS A 237 4.76 -7.03 28.10
C HIS A 237 4.82 -5.80 29.01
N THR A 238 4.40 -5.99 30.25
CA THR A 238 4.61 -5.08 31.37
C THR A 238 6.10 -4.81 31.52
N SER A 239 6.47 -3.53 31.41
CA SER A 239 7.74 -2.90 31.82
C SER A 239 9.05 -3.60 31.41
N THR A 240 9.74 -2.98 30.44
CA THR A 240 11.21 -2.72 30.33
C THR A 240 11.74 -2.99 28.91
N GLY A 241 12.36 -1.95 28.34
CA GLY A 241 13.27 -1.85 27.19
C GLY A 241 13.30 -2.91 26.08
N PHE A 242 13.20 -2.45 24.83
CA PHE A 242 13.50 -3.24 23.63
C PHE A 242 15.01 -3.50 23.47
N PRO A 243 15.43 -4.73 23.16
CA PRO A 243 16.54 -4.99 22.25
C PRO A 243 16.00 -5.48 20.90
N SER A 244 16.68 -5.05 19.83
CA SER A 244 16.54 -5.51 18.44
C SER A 244 16.26 -7.02 18.34
N ILE A 245 15.25 -7.39 17.55
CA ILE A 245 14.99 -8.80 17.20
C ILE A 245 15.96 -9.19 16.10
N ALA A 246 17.14 -9.65 16.50
CA ALA A 246 18.07 -10.38 15.65
C ALA A 246 18.30 -11.76 16.27
N LYS A 247 17.72 -12.79 15.66
CA LYS A 247 18.28 -14.14 15.53
C LYS A 247 17.71 -14.80 14.28
#